data_AF-A0A249NX63-F1
#
_entry.id   AF-A0A249NX63-F1
#
_cell.length_a   1.000
_cell.length_b   1.000
_cell.length_c   1.000
_cell.angle_alpha   90.00
_cell.angle_beta   90.00
_cell.angle_gamma   90.00
#
_symmetry.space_group_name_H-M   'P 1'
#
loop_
_entity.id
_entity.type
_entity.pdbx_description
1 polymer ?
#
loop_
_entity_poly.entity_id
_entity_poly.type
_entity_poly.pdbx_seq_one_letter_code
_entity_poly.pdbx_strand_id
1 'polypeptide(L)'
;MLTKSELLFLKTQGLGADDVFDAKGRSIKDVKDEAKALGKVLVVGAPCGSGGHRLRTRHGHCVQCNPAPLGYLKRASALGDVYIAVSRSLNWTKVGSTTNREQRFAKLNFDAYGNASDWRPVFWITAEQSGRIELDAHRKLSRYAVEATYIKDGRPQVSRECFACPAIVAMNAIVQLVERGGYKTSRYWRDERYHWK
;
A
#
# COMPACT_ATOMS: atom_id res chain seq x y z
N MET A 1 -20.60 9.04 19.19
CA MET A 1 -19.82 8.54 20.36
C MET A 1 -19.52 7.05 20.19
N LEU A 2 -18.24 6.66 20.33
CA LEU A 2 -17.76 5.28 20.19
C LEU A 2 -17.97 4.48 21.47
N THR A 3 -18.26 3.18 21.34
CA THR A 3 -18.35 2.24 22.48
C THR A 3 -16.95 1.81 22.94
N LYS A 4 -16.88 1.22 24.14
CA LYS A 4 -15.65 0.62 24.67
C LYS A 4 -15.09 -0.47 23.75
N SER A 5 -15.96 -1.29 23.15
CA SER A 5 -15.53 -2.36 22.22
C SER A 5 -14.97 -1.80 20.92
N GLU A 6 -15.56 -0.71 20.40
CA GLU A 6 -15.06 -0.02 19.21
C GLU A 6 -13.70 0.61 19.48
N LEU A 7 -13.53 1.30 20.62
CA LEU A 7 -12.25 1.86 21.04
C LEU A 7 -11.17 0.78 21.23
N LEU A 8 -11.52 -0.36 21.82
CA LEU A 8 -10.58 -1.48 21.98
C LEU A 8 -10.16 -2.05 20.62
N PHE A 9 -11.11 -2.27 19.71
CA PHE A 9 -10.80 -2.70 18.35
C PHE A 9 -9.88 -1.71 17.64
N LEU A 10 -10.19 -0.41 17.66
CA LEU A 10 -9.35 0.63 17.07
C LEU A 10 -7.92 0.57 17.62
N LYS A 11 -7.76 0.40 18.94
CA LYS A 11 -6.45 0.24 19.57
C LYS A 11 -5.69 -0.99 19.07
N THR A 12 -6.34 -2.15 18.89
CA THR A 12 -5.69 -3.33 18.25
C THR A 12 -5.26 -3.02 16.81
N GLN A 13 -5.95 -2.08 16.18
CA GLN A 13 -5.66 -1.60 14.85
C GLN A 13 -4.77 -0.33 14.86
N GLY A 14 -4.14 0.05 15.97
CA GLY A 14 -3.28 1.23 16.03
C GLY A 14 -3.96 2.53 15.60
N LEU A 15 -5.30 2.59 15.72
CA LEU A 15 -6.14 3.75 15.43
C LEU A 15 -6.71 4.32 16.72
N GLY A 16 -6.98 5.61 16.72
CA GLY A 16 -7.65 6.34 17.79
C GLY A 16 -9.08 6.76 17.44
N ALA A 17 -9.73 7.45 18.36
CA ALA A 17 -11.05 8.04 18.09
C ALA A 17 -10.99 9.09 16.97
N ASP A 18 -9.89 9.83 16.88
CA ASP A 18 -9.68 10.87 15.86
C ASP A 18 -9.57 10.33 14.44
N ASP A 19 -9.29 9.04 14.28
CA ASP A 19 -9.25 8.35 12.99
C ASP A 19 -10.65 8.04 12.43
N VAL A 20 -11.69 8.25 13.25
CA VAL A 20 -13.07 7.89 12.94
C VAL A 20 -13.93 9.13 12.72
N PHE A 21 -14.64 9.17 11.61
CA PHE A 21 -15.67 10.16 11.33
C PHE A 21 -17.02 9.70 11.90
N ASP A 22 -17.67 10.52 12.72
CA ASP A 22 -19.03 10.25 13.20
C ASP A 22 -20.05 10.64 12.11
N ALA A 23 -20.55 9.64 11.39
CA ALA A 23 -21.48 9.82 10.27
C ALA A 23 -22.96 9.91 10.70
N LYS A 24 -23.24 10.03 12.01
CA LYS A 24 -24.60 10.02 12.54
C LYS A 24 -25.43 11.15 11.91
N GLY A 25 -26.58 10.78 11.34
CA GLY A 25 -27.55 11.72 10.75
C GLY A 25 -27.21 12.22 9.35
N ARG A 26 -26.16 11.70 8.70
CA ARG A 26 -25.75 12.13 7.36
C ARG A 26 -25.97 11.04 6.31
N SER A 27 -26.10 11.44 5.04
CA SER A 27 -26.16 10.50 3.93
C SER A 27 -24.79 9.85 3.69
N ILE A 28 -24.76 8.58 3.28
CA ILE A 28 -23.51 7.84 3.02
C ILE A 28 -22.65 8.53 1.94
N LYS A 29 -23.27 9.23 1.00
CA LYS A 29 -22.59 9.95 -0.08
C LYS A 29 -21.75 11.11 0.47
N ASP A 30 -22.34 11.94 1.33
CA ASP A 30 -21.67 13.11 1.90
C ASP A 30 -20.55 12.72 2.87
N VAL A 31 -20.80 11.65 3.65
CA VAL A 31 -19.86 11.08 4.62
C VAL A 31 -18.55 10.64 3.97
N LYS A 32 -18.60 10.10 2.75
CA LYS A 32 -17.40 9.59 2.06
C LYS A 32 -16.43 10.72 1.70
N ASP A 33 -16.95 11.78 1.08
CA ASP A 33 -16.13 12.89 0.57
C ASP A 33 -15.63 13.75 1.73
N GLU A 34 -16.44 13.97 2.75
CA GLU A 34 -16.07 14.71 3.96
C GLU A 34 -15.05 13.95 4.81
N ALA A 35 -15.27 12.65 5.07
CA ALA A 35 -14.28 11.82 5.76
C ALA A 35 -12.94 11.80 5.00
N LYS A 36 -12.97 11.80 3.66
CA LYS A 36 -11.76 11.92 2.84
C LYS A 36 -11.09 13.27 3.00
N ALA A 37 -11.83 14.38 2.96
CA ALA A 37 -11.29 15.72 3.13
C ALA A 37 -10.66 15.92 4.52
N LEU A 38 -11.25 15.32 5.55
CA LEU A 38 -10.78 15.40 6.94
C LEU A 38 -9.73 14.34 7.31
N GLY A 39 -9.22 13.57 6.33
CA GLY A 39 -8.22 12.53 6.56
C GLY A 39 -8.71 11.34 7.40
N LYS A 40 -10.02 11.22 7.63
CA LYS A 40 -10.60 10.15 8.44
C LYS A 40 -10.60 8.83 7.67
N VAL A 41 -10.20 7.79 8.36
CA VAL A 41 -9.96 6.47 7.77
C VAL A 41 -11.15 5.53 7.93
N LEU A 42 -11.94 5.77 8.98
CA LEU A 42 -13.13 5.01 9.32
C LEU A 42 -14.34 5.92 9.50
N VAL A 43 -15.52 5.33 9.41
CA VAL A 43 -16.79 5.99 9.67
C VAL A 43 -17.63 5.15 10.63
N VAL A 44 -18.39 5.79 11.51
CA VAL A 44 -19.43 5.13 12.30
C VAL A 44 -20.71 5.08 11.48
N GLY A 45 -21.02 3.93 10.88
CA GLY A 45 -22.21 3.73 10.05
C GLY A 45 -23.29 2.88 10.71
N ALA A 46 -24.27 2.47 9.90
CA ALA A 46 -25.30 1.52 10.34
C ALA A 46 -24.68 0.19 10.81
N PRO A 47 -25.26 -0.51 11.80
CA PRO A 47 -24.82 -1.83 12.23
C PRO A 47 -24.74 -2.82 11.06
N CYS A 48 -23.74 -3.70 11.02
CA CYS A 48 -23.72 -4.81 10.05
C CYS A 48 -24.67 -5.94 10.48
N GLY A 49 -25.22 -6.69 9.52
CA GLY A 49 -26.14 -7.80 9.81
C GLY A 49 -25.49 -8.99 10.52
N SER A 50 -24.18 -9.21 10.33
CA SER A 50 -23.49 -10.38 10.88
C SER A 50 -23.13 -10.27 12.36
N GLY A 51 -22.98 -9.06 12.90
CA GLY A 51 -22.46 -8.87 14.27
C GLY A 51 -22.76 -7.52 14.89
N GLY A 52 -23.64 -6.70 14.29
CA GLY A 52 -24.03 -5.40 14.84
C GLY A 52 -22.93 -4.33 14.85
N HIS A 53 -21.79 -4.58 14.23
CA HIS A 53 -20.65 -3.66 14.21
C HIS A 53 -20.94 -2.38 13.40
N ARG A 54 -20.48 -1.24 13.91
CA ARG A 54 -20.74 0.07 13.28
C ARG A 54 -19.51 0.67 12.60
N LEU A 55 -18.30 0.23 12.94
CA LEU A 55 -17.08 0.70 12.30
C LEU A 55 -17.00 0.20 10.86
N ARG A 56 -16.98 1.15 9.92
CA ARG A 56 -16.93 0.88 8.49
C ARG A 56 -15.83 1.66 7.80
N THR A 57 -15.34 1.12 6.69
CA THR A 57 -14.54 1.92 5.74
C THR A 57 -15.40 3.03 5.16
N ARG A 58 -14.77 4.06 4.56
CA ARG A 58 -15.50 5.10 3.79
C ARG A 58 -16.39 4.55 2.65
N HIS A 59 -16.19 3.30 2.25
CA HIS A 59 -17.01 2.61 1.24
C HIS A 59 -18.10 1.71 1.86
N GLY A 60 -18.26 1.72 3.18
CA GLY A 60 -19.34 1.03 3.89
C GLY A 60 -19.02 -0.41 4.30
N HIS A 61 -17.81 -0.93 4.10
CA HIS A 61 -17.46 -2.28 4.54
C HIS A 61 -17.18 -2.34 6.04
N CYS A 62 -17.74 -3.31 6.75
CA CYS A 62 -17.48 -3.52 8.18
C CYS A 62 -16.04 -4.01 8.41
N VAL A 63 -15.26 -3.22 9.14
CA VAL A 63 -13.84 -3.54 9.39
C VAL A 63 -13.63 -4.51 10.55
N GLN A 64 -14.63 -4.67 11.42
CA GLN A 64 -14.60 -5.67 12.49
C GLN A 64 -14.92 -7.08 11.97
N CYS A 65 -15.73 -7.19 10.91
CA CYS A 65 -15.98 -8.46 10.22
C CYS A 65 -14.84 -8.82 9.25
N ASN A 66 -14.24 -7.83 8.59
CA ASN A 66 -13.09 -8.02 7.71
C ASN A 66 -12.07 -6.90 7.92
N PRO A 67 -11.00 -7.13 8.71
CA PRO A 67 -9.99 -6.11 8.99
C PRO A 67 -8.96 -5.93 7.86
N ALA A 68 -8.98 -6.75 6.80
CA ALA A 68 -7.99 -6.67 5.72
C ALA A 68 -7.82 -5.25 5.12
N PRO A 69 -8.90 -4.46 4.88
CA PRO A 69 -8.78 -3.09 4.40
C PRO A 69 -7.99 -2.16 5.34
N LEU A 70 -8.03 -2.40 6.65
CA LEU A 70 -7.24 -1.63 7.63
C LEU A 70 -5.76 -1.93 7.54
N GLY A 71 -5.39 -3.19 7.25
CA GLY A 71 -4.00 -3.56 6.98
C GLY A 71 -3.41 -2.84 5.77
N TYR A 72 -4.20 -2.68 4.70
CA TYR A 72 -3.80 -1.87 3.54
C TYR A 72 -3.67 -0.39 3.88
N LEU A 73 -4.57 0.13 4.71
CA LEU A 73 -4.54 1.53 5.11
C LEU A 73 -3.36 1.86 6.02
N LYS A 74 -3.07 0.99 7.00
CA LYS A 74 -1.86 1.05 7.84
C LYS A 74 -0.60 1.02 7.00
N ARG A 75 -0.50 0.12 6.01
CA ARG A 75 0.64 0.07 5.09
C ARG A 75 0.74 1.33 4.23
N ALA A 76 -0.40 1.88 3.82
CA ALA A 76 -0.46 3.12 3.06
C ALA A 76 -0.01 4.33 3.88
N SER A 77 -0.14 4.33 5.21
CA SER A 77 0.33 5.41 6.10
C SER A 77 1.66 5.10 6.81
N ALA A 78 2.14 3.86 6.76
CA ALA A 78 3.34 3.43 7.48
C ALA A 78 4.63 4.05 6.91
N LEU A 79 5.52 4.40 7.84
CA LEU A 79 6.94 4.59 7.53
C LEU A 79 7.51 3.27 7.00
N GLY A 80 8.08 3.32 5.80
CA GLY A 80 8.63 2.13 5.15
C GLY A 80 9.47 2.47 3.94
N ASP A 81 10.09 1.45 3.37
CA ASP A 81 10.90 1.55 2.16
C ASP A 81 10.02 1.34 0.94
N VAL A 82 9.95 2.36 0.07
CA VAL A 82 9.47 2.21 -1.31
C VAL A 82 10.67 1.83 -2.15
N TYR A 83 10.63 0.67 -2.81
CA TYR A 83 11.79 0.08 -3.46
C TYR A 83 11.53 -0.26 -4.92
N ILE A 84 12.64 -0.40 -5.64
CA ILE A 84 12.71 -0.91 -7.00
C ILE A 84 13.56 -2.18 -6.99
N ALA A 85 13.01 -3.25 -7.56
CA ALA A 85 13.76 -4.45 -7.90
C ALA A 85 13.65 -4.73 -9.41
N VAL A 86 14.67 -5.32 -9.99
CA VAL A 86 14.72 -5.63 -11.43
C VAL A 86 14.94 -7.12 -11.65
N SER A 87 14.29 -7.66 -12.66
CA SER A 87 14.58 -8.99 -13.21
C SER A 87 15.25 -8.80 -14.56
N ARG A 88 16.43 -9.41 -14.75
CA ARG A 88 17.16 -9.35 -16.03
C ARG A 88 16.54 -10.32 -17.03
N SER A 89 16.11 -11.49 -16.56
CA SER A 89 15.50 -12.52 -17.39
C SER A 89 14.20 -12.05 -18.06
N LEU A 90 13.39 -11.27 -17.34
CA LEU A 90 12.13 -10.74 -17.87
C LEU A 90 12.24 -9.32 -18.45
N ASN A 91 13.37 -8.64 -18.24
CA ASN A 91 13.54 -7.21 -18.51
C ASN A 91 12.44 -6.35 -17.84
N TRP A 92 12.08 -6.70 -16.60
CA TRP A 92 11.01 -6.06 -15.84
C TRP A 92 11.52 -5.34 -14.61
N THR A 93 10.79 -4.29 -14.26
CA THR A 93 10.96 -3.51 -13.03
C THR A 93 9.78 -3.75 -12.12
N LYS A 94 10.05 -4.11 -10.86
CA LYS A 94 9.08 -4.19 -9.78
C LYS A 94 9.16 -2.94 -8.91
N VAL A 95 8.00 -2.36 -8.59
CA VAL A 95 7.87 -1.30 -7.59
C VAL A 95 7.03 -1.81 -6.44
N GLY A 96 7.53 -1.72 -5.20
CA GLY A 96 6.79 -2.15 -4.02
C GLY A 96 7.13 -1.34 -2.79
N SER A 97 6.38 -1.56 -1.70
CA SER A 97 6.71 -1.03 -0.37
C SER A 97 6.89 -2.14 0.66
N THR A 98 7.68 -1.88 1.70
CA THR A 98 7.87 -2.80 2.82
C THR A 98 8.35 -2.08 4.08
N THR A 99 8.00 -2.61 5.26
CA THR A 99 8.59 -2.21 6.55
C THR A 99 9.76 -3.11 6.95
N ASN A 100 9.97 -4.23 6.25
CA ASN A 100 11.09 -5.16 6.44
C ASN A 100 11.66 -5.51 5.07
N ARG A 101 12.78 -4.87 4.68
CA ARG A 101 13.40 -5.04 3.36
C ARG A 101 14.11 -6.37 3.20
N GLU A 102 14.82 -6.84 4.21
CA GLU A 102 15.62 -8.07 4.13
C GLU A 102 14.74 -9.27 3.86
N GLN A 103 13.67 -9.42 4.65
CA GLN A 103 12.69 -10.48 4.45
C GLN A 103 11.97 -10.33 3.10
N ARG A 104 11.64 -9.10 2.70
CA ARG A 104 10.94 -8.86 1.43
C ARG A 104 11.79 -9.26 0.24
N PHE A 105 13.07 -8.88 0.21
CA PHE A 105 13.96 -9.17 -0.93
C PHE A 105 14.26 -10.66 -1.03
N ALA A 106 14.46 -11.36 0.10
CA ALA A 106 14.58 -12.82 0.10
C ALA A 106 13.32 -13.50 -0.46
N LYS A 107 12.13 -13.02 -0.06
CA LYS A 107 10.85 -13.62 -0.47
C LYS A 107 10.52 -13.41 -1.96
N LEU A 108 11.00 -12.34 -2.60
CA LEU A 108 10.78 -12.12 -4.03
C LEU A 108 11.28 -13.29 -4.88
N ASN A 109 12.49 -13.76 -4.59
CA ASN A 109 13.10 -14.85 -5.34
C ASN A 109 12.59 -16.21 -4.87
N PHE A 110 12.32 -16.37 -3.57
CA PHE A 110 11.73 -17.60 -3.03
C PHE A 110 10.34 -17.88 -3.61
N ASP A 111 9.47 -16.88 -3.70
CA ASP A 111 8.12 -17.02 -4.26
C ASP A 111 8.11 -17.05 -5.81
N ALA A 112 9.27 -16.93 -6.46
CA ALA A 112 9.38 -16.71 -7.90
C ALA A 112 8.40 -15.62 -8.39
N TYR A 113 8.40 -14.45 -7.71
CA TYR A 113 7.37 -13.43 -7.89
C TYR A 113 7.26 -13.02 -9.37
N GLY A 114 6.04 -13.00 -9.91
CA GLY A 114 5.82 -12.70 -11.33
C GLY A 114 6.51 -13.68 -12.28
N ASN A 115 6.74 -14.92 -11.83
CA ASN A 115 7.41 -15.99 -12.55
C ASN A 115 8.90 -15.76 -12.82
N ALA A 116 9.58 -15.00 -11.96
CA ALA A 116 11.03 -14.80 -11.97
C ALA A 116 11.64 -14.94 -10.57
N SER A 117 12.88 -15.43 -10.52
CA SER A 117 13.66 -15.64 -9.29
C SER A 117 15.03 -14.94 -9.30
N ASP A 118 15.26 -14.05 -10.26
CA ASP A 118 16.47 -13.24 -10.41
C ASP A 118 16.27 -11.77 -10.00
N TRP A 119 15.28 -11.49 -9.14
CA TRP A 119 15.00 -10.14 -8.66
C TRP A 119 16.16 -9.59 -7.85
N ARG A 120 16.66 -8.44 -8.29
CA ARG A 120 17.71 -7.68 -7.61
C ARG A 120 17.19 -6.31 -7.19
N PRO A 121 17.24 -5.93 -5.90
CA PRO A 121 16.95 -4.57 -5.48
C PRO A 121 18.02 -3.61 -6.04
N VAL A 122 17.59 -2.48 -6.60
CA VAL A 122 18.49 -1.46 -7.18
C VAL A 122 18.26 -0.06 -6.61
N PHE A 123 17.13 0.16 -5.93
CA PHE A 123 16.83 1.44 -5.30
C PHE A 123 15.84 1.27 -4.15
N TRP A 124 15.94 2.13 -3.13
CA TRP A 124 14.84 2.39 -2.20
C TRP A 124 14.91 3.80 -1.60
N ILE A 125 13.75 4.28 -1.15
CA ILE A 125 13.61 5.47 -0.32
C ILE A 125 12.72 5.17 0.88
N THR A 126 13.17 5.53 2.07
CA THR A 126 12.39 5.44 3.30
C THR A 126 11.53 6.69 3.41
N ALA A 127 10.22 6.51 3.40
CA ALA A 127 9.24 7.58 3.43
C ALA A 127 8.07 7.26 4.36
N GLU A 128 7.49 8.30 4.97
CA GLU A 128 6.15 8.18 5.53
C GLU A 128 5.16 7.89 4.39
N GLN A 129 4.09 7.15 4.70
CA GLN A 129 3.07 6.79 3.72
C GLN A 129 3.63 5.99 2.53
N SER A 130 4.59 5.09 2.78
CA SER A 130 5.28 4.30 1.74
C SER A 130 4.33 3.54 0.82
N GLY A 131 3.28 2.91 1.35
CA GLY A 131 2.26 2.24 0.53
C GLY A 131 1.42 3.20 -0.32
N ARG A 132 1.26 4.47 0.07
CA ARG A 132 0.59 5.47 -0.77
C ARG A 132 1.47 5.86 -1.96
N ILE A 133 2.75 6.08 -1.72
CA ILE A 133 3.73 6.40 -2.76
C ILE A 133 3.84 5.25 -3.76
N GLU A 134 3.86 3.99 -3.29
CA GLU A 134 3.81 2.81 -4.15
C GLU A 134 2.59 2.82 -5.09
N LEU A 135 1.39 3.01 -4.53
CA LEU A 135 0.15 3.01 -5.33
C LEU A 135 0.14 4.14 -6.37
N ASP A 136 0.59 5.33 -6.00
CA ASP A 136 0.65 6.46 -6.93
C ASP A 136 1.75 6.26 -7.99
N ALA A 137 2.85 5.57 -7.65
CA ALA A 137 3.87 5.15 -8.62
C ALA A 137 3.30 4.12 -9.61
N HIS A 138 2.54 3.12 -9.14
CA HIS A 138 1.87 2.16 -10.02
C HIS A 138 0.92 2.85 -11.01
N ARG A 139 0.16 3.87 -10.56
CA ARG A 139 -0.71 4.66 -11.45
C ARG A 139 0.08 5.40 -12.53
N LYS A 140 1.20 6.04 -12.17
CA LYS A 140 2.10 6.72 -13.12
C LYS A 140 2.73 5.74 -14.12
N LEU A 141 2.99 4.51 -13.70
CA LEU A 141 3.63 3.47 -14.50
C LEU A 141 2.63 2.55 -15.22
N SER A 142 1.32 2.80 -15.10
CA SER A 142 0.25 1.90 -15.58
C SER A 142 0.38 1.51 -17.06
N ARG A 143 0.86 2.42 -17.92
CA ARG A 143 1.14 2.14 -19.35
C ARG A 143 2.24 1.10 -19.59
N TYR A 144 3.07 0.81 -18.59
CA TYR A 144 4.13 -0.19 -18.63
C TYR A 144 3.74 -1.46 -17.85
N ALA A 145 2.56 -1.51 -17.24
CA ALA A 145 2.17 -2.62 -16.37
C ALA A 145 2.16 -3.94 -17.14
N VAL A 146 2.71 -4.98 -16.51
CA VAL A 146 2.70 -6.34 -17.03
C VAL A 146 2.02 -7.26 -16.03
N GLU A 147 1.18 -8.16 -16.54
CA GLU A 147 0.53 -9.19 -15.74
C GLU A 147 1.27 -10.51 -15.90
N ALA A 148 1.63 -11.13 -14.78
CA ALA A 148 2.21 -12.46 -14.74
C ALA A 148 1.58 -13.25 -13.60
N THR A 149 1.29 -14.52 -13.86
CA THR A 149 0.77 -15.43 -12.84
C THR A 149 1.92 -16.19 -12.20
N TYR A 150 1.94 -16.27 -10.87
CA TYR A 150 2.92 -17.04 -10.10
C TYR A 150 2.23 -17.79 -8.96
N ILE A 151 2.89 -18.80 -8.40
CA ILE A 151 2.36 -19.56 -7.27
C ILE A 151 2.89 -18.97 -5.97
N LYS A 152 1.97 -18.58 -5.09
CA LYS A 152 2.28 -18.10 -3.75
C LYS A 152 1.50 -18.90 -2.73
N ASP A 153 2.21 -19.53 -1.79
CA ASP A 153 1.62 -20.35 -0.73
C ASP A 153 0.62 -21.40 -1.29
N GLY A 154 1.00 -22.02 -2.42
CA GLY A 154 0.18 -23.04 -3.11
C GLY A 154 -0.99 -22.50 -3.94
N ARG A 155 -1.14 -21.18 -4.08
CA ARG A 155 -2.24 -20.55 -4.82
C ARG A 155 -1.74 -19.69 -5.99
N PRO A 156 -2.42 -19.71 -7.15
CA PRO A 156 -2.10 -18.77 -8.22
C PRO A 156 -2.38 -17.34 -7.78
N GLN A 157 -1.47 -16.44 -8.13
CA GLN A 157 -1.55 -15.00 -7.89
C GLN A 157 -1.13 -14.25 -9.15
N VAL A 158 -1.78 -13.12 -9.42
CA VAL A 158 -1.39 -12.23 -10.53
C VAL A 158 -0.53 -11.09 -9.97
N SER A 159 0.65 -10.87 -10.56
CA SER A 159 1.48 -9.72 -10.25
C SER A 159 0.86 -8.46 -10.84
N ARG A 160 0.60 -7.45 -10.00
CA ARG A 160 0.12 -6.12 -10.42
C ARG A 160 1.14 -5.01 -10.16
N GLU A 161 2.34 -5.40 -9.77
CA GLU A 161 3.38 -4.53 -9.25
C GLU A 161 4.64 -4.57 -10.13
N CYS A 162 4.54 -5.15 -11.33
CA CYS A 162 5.62 -5.31 -12.30
C CYS A 162 5.37 -4.46 -13.55
N PHE A 163 6.44 -3.95 -14.14
CA PHE A 163 6.40 -2.99 -15.23
C PHE A 163 7.50 -3.29 -16.27
N ALA A 164 7.13 -3.36 -17.54
CA ALA A 164 8.06 -3.43 -18.68
C ALA A 164 8.64 -2.04 -18.99
N CYS A 165 9.49 -1.53 -18.10
CA CYS A 165 10.21 -0.28 -18.30
C CYS A 165 11.60 -0.33 -17.64
N PRO A 166 12.55 0.49 -18.10
CA PRO A 166 13.84 0.67 -17.44
C PRO A 166 13.67 1.17 -16.00
N ALA A 167 14.53 0.74 -15.07
CA ALA A 167 14.43 1.10 -13.66
C ALA A 167 14.48 2.62 -13.42
N ILE A 168 15.16 3.39 -14.29
CA ILE A 168 15.21 4.85 -14.22
C ILE A 168 13.84 5.50 -14.38
N VAL A 169 12.96 4.91 -15.20
CA VAL A 169 11.58 5.39 -15.39
C VAL A 169 10.80 5.25 -14.08
N ALA A 170 10.92 4.10 -13.42
CA ALA A 170 10.29 3.86 -12.12
C ALA A 170 10.88 4.75 -11.02
N MET A 171 12.20 4.94 -10.99
CA MET A 171 12.87 5.81 -10.02
C MET A 171 12.40 7.26 -10.15
N ASN A 172 12.36 7.79 -11.38
CA ASN A 172 11.86 9.13 -11.64
C ASN A 172 10.39 9.30 -11.22
N ALA A 173 9.56 8.27 -11.42
CA ALA A 173 8.17 8.31 -10.96
C ALA A 173 8.05 8.45 -9.44
N ILE A 174 8.85 7.68 -8.68
CA ILE A 174 8.89 7.71 -7.21
C ILE A 174 9.45 9.04 -6.72
N VAL A 175 10.62 9.47 -7.20
CA VAL A 175 11.29 10.71 -6.77
C VAL A 175 10.39 11.92 -7.00
N GLN A 176 9.77 12.04 -8.17
CA GLN A 176 8.82 13.12 -8.44
C GLN A 176 7.59 13.11 -7.52
N LEU A 177 7.11 11.93 -7.09
CA LEU A 177 5.99 11.85 -6.14
C LEU A 177 6.42 12.34 -4.76
N VAL A 178 7.61 11.94 -4.32
CA VAL A 178 8.19 12.35 -3.04
C VAL A 178 8.39 13.86 -3.00
N GLU A 179 9.06 14.42 -4.01
CA GLU A 179 9.39 15.85 -4.08
C GLU A 179 8.13 16.73 -4.19
N ARG A 180 7.17 16.37 -5.05
CA ARG A 180 5.95 17.18 -5.26
C ARG A 180 4.89 16.95 -4.19
N GLY A 181 4.87 15.78 -3.56
CA GLY A 181 3.85 15.41 -2.58
C GLY A 181 4.15 15.88 -1.17
N GLY A 182 5.34 16.46 -0.91
CA GLY A 182 5.74 16.93 0.42
C GLY A 182 5.89 15.78 1.42
N TYR A 183 6.19 14.56 0.95
CA TYR A 183 6.35 13.40 1.83
C TYR A 183 7.64 13.54 2.65
N LYS A 184 7.54 13.27 3.96
CA LYS A 184 8.73 13.19 4.82
C LYS A 184 9.52 11.93 4.46
N THR A 185 10.81 12.12 4.18
CA THR A 185 11.75 11.05 3.89
C THR A 185 12.94 11.10 4.83
N SER A 186 13.58 9.95 5.06
CA SER A 186 14.67 9.84 6.04
C SER A 186 15.90 9.12 5.53
N ARG A 187 15.78 8.20 4.57
CA ARG A 187 16.91 7.46 3.98
C ARG A 187 16.68 7.20 2.51
N TYR A 188 17.77 7.13 1.76
CA TYR A 188 17.80 6.89 0.33
C TYR A 188 18.96 5.95 0.00
N TRP A 189 18.74 5.05 -0.95
CA TRP A 189 19.79 4.23 -1.53
C TRP A 189 19.56 3.98 -3.01
N ARG A 190 20.67 3.97 -3.75
CA ARG A 190 20.73 3.66 -5.17
C ARG A 190 21.95 2.77 -5.40
N ASP A 191 21.76 1.65 -6.11
CA ASP A 191 22.88 0.79 -6.50
C ASP A 191 23.71 1.50 -7.59
N GLU A 192 24.91 1.94 -7.22
CA GLU A 192 25.85 2.62 -8.12
C GLU A 192 26.38 1.69 -9.22
N ARG A 193 26.32 0.36 -8.99
CA ARG A 193 26.78 -0.64 -9.95
C ARG A 193 25.71 -1.01 -10.98
N TYR A 194 24.47 -0.52 -10.81
CA TYR A 194 23.39 -0.78 -11.75
C TYR A 194 23.46 0.19 -12.93
N HIS A 195 23.32 -0.32 -14.14
CA HIS A 195 23.27 0.52 -15.33
C HIS A 195 21.86 1.09 -15.50
N TRP A 196 21.71 2.38 -15.18
CA TRP A 196 20.41 3.07 -15.17
C TRP A 196 19.95 3.59 -16.53
N LYS A 197 20.75 3.42 -17.60
CA LYS A 197 20.37 3.88 -18.95
C LYS A 197 19.43 2.90 -19.63
#